data_AF-A0A965AIH3-F1
#
_entry.id   AF-A0A965AIH3-F1
#
_cell.length_a   1.000
_cell.length_b   1.000
_cell.length_c   1.000
_cell.angle_alpha   90.00
_cell.angle_beta   90.00
_cell.angle_gamma   90.00
#
_symmetry.space_group_name_H-M   'P 1'
#
loop_
_entity.id
_entity.type
_entity.pdbx_description
1 polymer ?
#
loop_
_entity_poly.entity_id
_entity_poly.type
_entity_poly.pdbx_seq_one_letter_code
_entity_poly.pdbx_strand_id
1 'polypeptide(L)'
;MSMPSRDEIFEKVQAALVDALGVDDDEVTPEATMVGDLGAESIDFLDIVFRLEKAFGIKIPRGELFPEDVLSSTDYVVNGKLNEAGLAALKERMPFVDLTKFEENPSVQNFPNTLTVEDMVRYVQSKLAG
;
A
#
# COMPACT_ATOMS: atom_id res chain seq x y z
N MET A 1 -18.92 -15.63 10.82
CA MET A 1 -18.22 -14.51 11.48
C MET A 1 -18.75 -13.24 10.84
N SER A 2 -19.13 -12.23 11.62
CA SER A 2 -19.48 -10.92 11.04
C SER A 2 -18.25 -10.29 10.43
N MET A 3 -18.44 -9.52 9.36
CA MET A 3 -17.41 -8.68 8.80
C MET A 3 -16.97 -7.66 9.87
N PRO A 4 -15.67 -7.49 10.15
CA PRO A 4 -15.21 -6.48 11.09
C PRO A 4 -15.60 -5.08 10.62
N SER A 5 -15.88 -4.20 11.56
CA SER A 5 -16.06 -2.77 11.30
C SER A 5 -14.76 -2.14 10.78
N ARG A 6 -14.88 -0.97 10.13
CA ARG A 6 -13.70 -0.23 9.65
C ARG A 6 -12.72 0.06 10.78
N ASP A 7 -13.21 0.40 11.97
CA ASP A 7 -12.36 0.73 13.12
C ASP A 7 -11.60 -0.52 13.60
N GLU A 8 -12.25 -1.68 13.66
CA GLU A 8 -11.57 -2.96 13.97
C GLU A 8 -10.53 -3.36 12.89
N ILE A 9 -10.75 -2.98 11.63
CA ILE A 9 -9.76 -3.18 10.56
C ILE A 9 -8.58 -2.23 10.79
N PHE A 10 -8.84 -0.95 11.06
CA PHE A 10 -7.80 0.04 11.31
C PHE A 10 -6.92 -0.35 12.50
N GLU A 11 -7.48 -0.73 13.65
CA GLU A 11 -6.70 -1.15 14.83
C GLU A 11 -5.76 -2.31 14.53
N LYS A 12 -6.23 -3.30 13.74
CA LYS A 12 -5.40 -4.45 13.35
C LYS A 12 -4.36 -4.12 12.30
N VAL A 13 -4.68 -3.22 11.35
CA VAL A 13 -3.70 -2.69 10.40
C VAL A 13 -2.64 -1.92 11.16
N GLN A 14 -3.03 -1.02 12.06
CA GLN A 14 -2.13 -0.23 12.90
C GLN A 14 -1.16 -1.13 13.66
N ALA A 15 -1.66 -2.13 14.37
CA ALA A 15 -0.82 -3.10 15.08
C ALA A 15 0.16 -3.84 14.15
N ALA A 16 -0.29 -4.23 12.95
CA ALA A 16 0.56 -4.88 11.97
C ALA A 16 1.68 -3.95 11.45
N LEU A 17 1.39 -2.66 11.28
CA LEU A 17 2.36 -1.66 10.83
C LEU A 17 3.38 -1.31 11.92
N VAL A 18 2.92 -1.09 13.15
CA VAL A 18 3.78 -0.89 14.34
C VAL A 18 4.77 -2.03 14.48
N ASP A 19 4.30 -3.27 14.42
CA ASP A 19 5.19 -4.42 14.58
C ASP A 19 6.14 -4.65 13.39
N ALA A 20 5.75 -4.24 12.18
CA ALA A 20 6.56 -4.42 10.97
C ALA A 20 7.66 -3.36 10.87
N LEU A 21 7.32 -2.11 11.18
CA LEU A 21 8.16 -0.94 10.96
C LEU A 21 8.91 -0.52 12.23
N GLY A 22 8.47 -0.97 13.40
CA GLY A 22 9.06 -0.56 14.68
C GLY A 22 8.81 0.92 15.01
N VAL A 23 7.70 1.46 14.53
CA VAL A 23 7.21 2.83 14.78
C VAL A 23 6.24 2.87 15.95
N ASP A 24 6.00 4.04 16.52
CA ASP A 24 5.02 4.20 17.60
C ASP A 24 3.57 4.21 17.06
N ASP A 25 2.61 3.83 17.90
CA ASP A 25 1.20 3.72 17.49
C ASP A 25 0.58 5.07 17.11
N ASP A 26 1.06 6.16 17.72
CA ASP A 26 0.65 7.53 17.42
C ASP A 26 1.17 8.05 16.08
N GLU A 27 2.25 7.47 15.53
CA GLU A 27 2.74 7.77 14.18
C GLU A 27 1.82 7.19 13.10
N VAL A 28 1.17 6.06 13.39
CA VAL A 28 0.32 5.33 12.44
C VAL A 28 -1.09 5.93 12.38
N THR A 29 -1.18 7.10 11.74
CA THR A 29 -2.43 7.80 11.46
C THR A 29 -3.00 7.41 10.08
N PRO A 30 -4.32 7.52 9.83
CA PRO A 30 -4.90 7.22 8.51
C PRO A 30 -4.22 7.96 7.35
N GLU A 31 -3.78 9.20 7.58
CA GLU A 31 -3.13 10.05 6.59
C GLU A 31 -1.63 9.80 6.45
N ALA A 32 -0.99 9.09 7.38
CA ALA A 32 0.43 8.81 7.34
C ALA A 32 0.78 8.01 6.08
N THR A 33 1.81 8.48 5.38
CA THR A 33 2.33 7.81 4.20
C THR A 33 3.25 6.67 4.61
N MET A 34 3.08 5.52 3.96
CA MET A 34 3.79 4.29 4.28
C MET A 34 5.31 4.48 4.21
N VAL A 35 5.81 5.21 3.21
CA VAL A 35 7.26 5.44 3.05
C VAL A 35 7.69 6.81 3.57
N GLY A 36 6.93 7.86 3.30
CA GLY A 36 7.32 9.23 3.64
C GLY A 36 7.30 9.51 5.14
N ASP A 37 6.26 9.04 5.83
CA ASP A 37 6.05 9.29 7.26
C ASP A 37 6.49 8.07 8.10
N LEU A 38 6.11 6.86 7.69
CA LEU A 38 6.42 5.63 8.46
C LEU A 38 7.73 4.96 8.05
N GLY A 39 8.43 5.48 7.04
CA GLY A 39 9.77 5.00 6.67
C GLY A 39 9.82 3.60 6.06
N ALA A 40 8.71 3.03 5.60
CA ALA A 40 8.70 1.68 5.03
C ALA A 40 9.56 1.57 3.77
N GLU A 41 10.42 0.54 3.74
CA GLU A 41 11.19 0.15 2.57
C GLU A 41 10.51 -1.00 1.81
N SER A 42 10.99 -1.31 0.60
CA SER A 42 10.45 -2.39 -0.23
C SER A 42 10.45 -3.75 0.47
N ILE A 43 11.42 -3.99 1.37
CA ILE A 43 11.51 -5.22 2.15
C ILE A 43 10.47 -5.28 3.28
N ASP A 44 10.11 -4.13 3.86
CA ASP A 44 9.15 -4.06 4.96
C ASP A 44 7.74 -4.43 4.48
N PHE A 45 7.42 -4.12 3.22
CA PHE A 45 6.17 -4.57 2.61
C PHE A 45 6.00 -6.10 2.63
N LEU A 46 7.09 -6.87 2.63
CA LEU A 46 7.00 -8.33 2.76
C LEU A 46 6.54 -8.74 4.16
N ASP A 47 7.02 -8.08 5.21
CA ASP A 47 6.60 -8.35 6.59
C ASP A 47 5.19 -7.82 6.86
N ILE A 48 4.86 -6.62 6.35
CA ILE A 48 3.50 -6.06 6.39
C ILE A 48 2.50 -7.04 5.76
N VAL A 49 2.80 -7.55 4.56
CA VAL A 49 1.96 -8.56 3.90
C VAL A 49 1.76 -9.78 4.80
N PHE A 50 2.84 -10.34 5.34
CA PHE A 50 2.78 -11.52 6.20
C PHE A 50 1.91 -11.29 7.44
N ARG A 51 2.05 -10.13 8.09
CA ARG A 51 1.27 -9.76 9.29
C ARG A 51 -0.20 -9.53 8.96
N LEU A 52 -0.51 -8.84 7.86
CA LEU A 52 -1.89 -8.63 7.42
C LEU A 52 -2.57 -9.97 7.05
N GLU A 53 -1.89 -10.86 6.31
CA GLU A 53 -2.41 -12.20 6.02
C GLU A 53 -2.75 -12.96 7.31
N LYS A 54 -1.86 -12.91 8.32
CA LYS A 54 -2.07 -13.58 9.60
C LYS A 54 -3.19 -12.95 10.43
N ALA A 55 -3.27 -11.61 10.47
CA ALA A 55 -4.23 -10.87 11.28
C ALA A 55 -5.67 -11.00 10.76
N PHE A 56 -5.83 -11.09 9.44
CA PHE A 56 -7.15 -11.11 8.79
C PHE A 56 -7.52 -12.45 8.15
N GLY A 57 -6.58 -13.40 8.06
CA GLY A 57 -6.82 -14.69 7.40
C GLY A 57 -7.00 -14.56 5.88
N ILE A 58 -6.45 -13.50 5.28
CA ILE A 58 -6.56 -13.21 3.84
C ILE A 58 -5.31 -13.68 3.08
N LYS A 59 -5.41 -13.68 1.76
CA LYS A 59 -4.26 -13.89 0.86
C LYS A 59 -3.96 -12.63 0.06
N ILE A 60 -2.70 -12.21 0.12
CA ILE A 60 -2.20 -10.99 -0.51
C ILE A 60 -1.11 -11.41 -1.52
N PRO A 61 -1.45 -11.44 -2.82
CA PRO A 61 -0.47 -11.70 -3.87
C PRO A 61 0.69 -10.70 -3.86
N ARG A 62 1.87 -11.19 -4.27
CA ARG A 62 3.09 -10.38 -4.31
C ARG A 62 2.91 -9.18 -5.25
N GLY A 63 3.27 -8.01 -4.74
CA GLY A 63 3.23 -6.76 -5.47
C GLY A 63 1.84 -6.14 -5.61
N GLU A 64 0.81 -6.63 -4.92
CA GLU A 64 -0.45 -5.86 -4.81
C GLU A 64 -0.27 -4.61 -3.94
N LEU A 65 0.44 -4.71 -2.81
CA LEU A 65 0.72 -3.55 -1.94
C LEU A 65 1.84 -2.66 -2.44
N PHE A 66 2.82 -3.24 -3.13
CA PHE A 66 3.96 -2.52 -3.69
C PHE A 66 4.39 -3.14 -5.03
N PRO A 67 3.83 -2.67 -6.16
CA PRO A 67 4.08 -3.23 -7.49
C PRO A 67 5.45 -2.80 -8.03
N GLU A 68 6.52 -3.28 -7.39
CA GLU A 68 7.91 -2.96 -7.72
C GLU A 68 8.21 -3.14 -9.21
N ASP A 69 7.68 -4.19 -9.83
CA ASP A 69 7.85 -4.48 -11.25
C ASP A 69 7.28 -3.39 -12.16
N VAL A 70 6.15 -2.77 -11.78
CA VAL A 70 5.58 -1.64 -12.51
C VAL A 70 6.43 -0.38 -12.33
N LEU A 71 7.00 -0.21 -11.14
CA LEU A 71 7.78 0.96 -10.75
C LEU A 71 9.25 0.92 -11.19
N SER A 72 9.75 -0.23 -11.63
CA SER A 72 11.15 -0.40 -12.03
C SER A 72 11.36 -0.91 -13.45
N SER A 73 10.34 -1.48 -14.11
CA SER A 73 10.49 -2.04 -15.46
C SER A 73 10.74 -0.96 -16.50
N THR A 74 11.66 -1.21 -17.43
CA THR A 74 11.93 -0.33 -18.58
C THR A 74 10.76 -0.24 -19.55
N ASP A 75 9.82 -1.20 -19.51
CA ASP A 75 8.61 -1.19 -20.33
C ASP A 75 7.59 -0.16 -19.83
N TYR A 76 7.65 0.18 -18.53
CA TYR A 76 6.73 1.09 -17.86
C TYR A 76 7.36 2.41 -17.44
N VAL A 77 8.67 2.42 -17.17
CA VAL A 77 9.40 3.58 -16.64
C VAL A 77 10.27 4.20 -17.73
N VAL A 78 9.99 5.45 -18.08
CA VAL A 78 10.75 6.25 -19.04
C VAL A 78 11.16 7.56 -18.38
N ASN A 79 12.48 7.85 -18.34
CA ASN A 79 13.03 9.04 -17.68
C ASN A 79 12.59 9.19 -16.20
N GLY A 80 12.50 8.07 -15.48
CA GLY A 80 12.07 8.05 -14.07
C GLY A 80 10.57 8.31 -13.85
N LYS A 81 9.76 8.30 -14.90
CA LYS A 81 8.30 8.45 -14.83
C LYS A 81 7.59 7.26 -15.44
N LEU A 82 6.42 6.91 -14.92
CA LEU A 82 5.55 5.94 -15.59
C LEU A 82 5.03 6.53 -16.91
N ASN A 83 5.07 5.72 -17.95
CA ASN A 83 4.36 5.96 -19.20
C ASN A 83 2.87 5.60 -19.05
N GLU A 84 2.08 5.80 -20.11
CA GLU A 84 0.64 5.49 -20.09
C GLU A 84 0.34 4.03 -19.73
N ALA A 85 1.14 3.08 -20.25
CA ALA A 85 0.96 1.66 -19.96
C ALA A 85 1.30 1.32 -18.50
N GLY A 86 2.37 1.91 -17.95
CA GLY A 86 2.77 1.75 -16.56
C GLY A 86 1.75 2.32 -15.60
N LEU A 87 1.21 3.50 -15.92
CA LEU A 87 0.15 4.12 -15.13
C LEU A 87 -1.15 3.29 -15.17
N ALA A 88 -1.53 2.77 -16.34
CA ALA A 88 -2.69 1.87 -16.46
C ALA A 88 -2.50 0.58 -15.65
N ALA A 89 -1.32 -0.06 -15.75
CA ALA A 89 -0.99 -1.26 -14.98
C ALA A 89 -1.00 -0.98 -13.46
N LEU A 90 -0.48 0.19 -13.04
CA LEU A 90 -0.50 0.60 -11.64
C LEU A 90 -1.93 0.74 -11.11
N LYS A 91 -2.80 1.43 -11.85
CA LYS A 91 -4.23 1.61 -11.50
C LYS A 91 -4.99 0.29 -11.43
N GLU A 92 -4.73 -0.62 -12.36
CA GLU A 92 -5.35 -1.94 -12.37
C GLU A 92 -4.94 -2.77 -11.16
N ARG A 93 -3.66 -2.69 -10.77
CA ARG A 93 -3.11 -3.45 -9.65
C ARG A 93 -3.45 -2.87 -8.29
N MET A 94 -3.64 -1.55 -8.21
CA MET A 94 -3.91 -0.82 -6.98
C MET A 94 -5.21 -0.01 -7.07
N PRO A 95 -6.38 -0.65 -7.28
CA PRO A 95 -7.66 0.05 -7.36
C PRO A 95 -8.09 0.67 -6.03
N PHE A 96 -7.38 0.37 -4.95
CA PHE A 96 -7.62 0.85 -3.60
C PHE A 96 -6.87 2.15 -3.27
N VAL A 97 -5.92 2.58 -4.11
CA VAL A 97 -5.13 3.81 -3.91
C VAL A 97 -5.68 4.94 -4.77
N ASP A 98 -5.82 6.13 -4.18
CA ASP A 98 -6.11 7.35 -4.94
C ASP A 98 -4.84 7.88 -5.64
N LEU A 99 -4.70 7.55 -6.91
CA LEU A 99 -3.56 7.98 -7.73
C LEU A 99 -3.75 9.34 -8.39
N THR A 100 -4.86 10.07 -8.13
CA THR A 100 -5.20 11.31 -8.86
C THR A 100 -4.06 12.33 -8.85
N LYS A 101 -3.42 12.53 -7.69
CA LYS A 101 -2.27 13.46 -7.57
C LYS A 101 -1.00 12.92 -8.23
N PHE A 102 -0.81 11.60 -8.19
CA PHE A 102 0.33 10.94 -8.81
C PHE A 102 0.28 11.07 -10.34
N GLU A 103 -0.91 11.03 -10.93
CA GLU A 103 -1.13 11.17 -12.38
C GLU A 103 -0.65 12.50 -12.96
N GLU A 104 -0.70 13.58 -12.18
CA GLU A 104 -0.23 14.90 -12.62
C GLU A 104 1.28 14.92 -12.83
N ASN A 105 2.02 14.09 -12.08
CA ASN A 105 3.46 13.92 -12.22
C ASN A 105 3.87 12.50 -11.79
N PRO A 106 3.78 11.51 -12.71
CA PRO A 106 3.92 10.09 -12.40
C PRO A 106 5.38 9.67 -12.25
N SER A 107 6.16 10.44 -11.50
CA SER A 107 7.53 10.12 -11.13
C SER A 107 7.55 8.97 -10.16
N VAL A 108 8.32 7.93 -10.45
CA VAL A 108 8.45 6.77 -9.55
C VAL A 108 9.03 7.16 -8.18
N GLN A 109 9.73 8.29 -8.09
CA GLN A 109 10.22 8.86 -6.83
C GLN A 109 9.09 9.45 -5.96
N ASN A 110 7.95 9.82 -6.55
CA ASN A 110 6.80 10.34 -5.83
C ASN A 110 5.87 9.23 -5.33
N PHE A 111 5.93 8.05 -5.96
CA PHE A 111 5.04 6.94 -5.64
C PHE A 111 5.13 6.48 -4.17
N PRO A 112 6.32 6.33 -3.56
CA PRO A 112 6.45 5.93 -2.15
C PRO A 112 5.64 6.82 -1.18
N ASN A 113 5.49 8.11 -1.50
CA ASN A 113 4.76 9.07 -0.68
C ASN A 113 3.26 9.16 -1.04
N THR A 114 2.76 8.28 -1.91
CA THR A 114 1.35 8.26 -2.33
C THR A 114 0.53 7.29 -1.50
N LEU A 115 1.15 6.20 -1.03
CA LEU A 115 0.47 5.15 -0.30
C LEU A 115 0.29 5.53 1.17
N THR A 116 -0.95 5.51 1.67
CA THR A 116 -1.28 5.86 3.07
C THR A 116 -1.73 4.65 3.88
N VAL A 117 -1.78 4.81 5.21
CA VAL A 117 -2.39 3.81 6.11
C VAL A 117 -3.87 3.59 5.77
N GLU A 118 -4.59 4.65 5.41
CA GLU A 118 -5.99 4.56 4.95
C GLU A 118 -6.13 3.66 3.71
N ASP A 119 -5.18 3.72 2.77
CA ASP A 119 -5.18 2.84 1.60
C ASP A 119 -4.98 1.36 2.00
N MET A 120 -4.19 1.08 3.03
CA MET A 120 -4.05 -0.28 3.60
C MET A 120 -5.36 -0.78 4.21
N VAL A 121 -6.07 0.09 4.94
CA VAL A 121 -7.39 -0.24 5.48
C VAL A 121 -8.38 -0.54 4.37
N ARG A 122 -8.44 0.31 3.33
CA ARG A 122 -9.31 0.09 2.16
C ARG A 122 -8.97 -1.19 1.42
N TYR A 123 -7.69 -1.47 1.25
CA TYR A 123 -7.22 -2.72 0.66
C TYR A 123 -7.72 -3.94 1.45
N VAL A 124 -7.48 -3.98 2.77
CA VAL A 124 -7.92 -5.09 3.62
C VAL A 124 -9.44 -5.22 3.59
N GLN A 125 -10.16 -4.11 3.67
CA GLN A 125 -11.62 -4.10 3.56
C GLN A 125 -12.09 -4.70 2.24
N SER A 126 -11.42 -4.40 1.12
CA SER A 126 -11.75 -4.97 -0.19
C SER A 126 -11.53 -6.49 -0.23
N LYS A 127 -10.47 -6.99 0.43
CA LYS A 127 -10.17 -8.43 0.51
C LYS A 127 -11.12 -9.20 1.42
N LEU A 128 -11.68 -8.54 2.44
CA LEU A 128 -12.68 -9.15 3.32
C LEU A 128 -14.09 -9.13 2.74
N ALA A 129 -14.35 -8.28 1.74
CA ALA A 129 -15.63 -8.15 1.07
C ALA A 129 -15.82 -9.15 -0.09
N GLY A 130 -14.73 -9.71 -0.62
CA GLY A 130 -14.72 -10.69 -1.71
C GLY A 130 -14.71 -12.13 -1.21
#